data_AF-A0A497ACN7-F1
#
_entry.id   AF-A0A497ACN7-F1
#
_cell.length_a   1.000
_cell.length_b   1.000
_cell.length_c   1.000
_cell.angle_alpha   90.00
_cell.angle_beta   90.00
_cell.angle_gamma   90.00
#
_symmetry.space_group_name_H-M   'P 1'
#
loop_
_entity.id
_entity.type
_entity.pdbx_description
1 polymer ?
#
loop_
_entity_poly.entity_id
_entity_poly.type
_entity_poly.pdbx_seq_one_letter_code
_entity_poly.pdbx_strand_id
1 'polypeptide(L)'
;MSYSFEGMSDEQIAKLDDLDMLRNDLIGELQAINQYQDHILNLESDEALATLEHIIEEEKEHVAELMRLIQNLDPAQAEKFKRIL
;
A
#
# COMPACT_ATOMS: atom_id res chain seq x y z
N MET A 1 -6.25 -11.77 13.48
CA MET A 1 -5.78 -11.79 14.89
C MET A 1 -6.70 -10.87 15.67
N SER A 2 -7.36 -11.35 16.73
CA SER A 2 -8.17 -10.48 17.60
C SER A 2 -7.23 -9.78 18.59
N TYR A 3 -6.83 -8.54 18.29
CA TYR A 3 -6.16 -7.72 19.30
C TYR A 3 -7.13 -7.53 20.47
N SER A 4 -6.76 -7.97 21.66
CA SER A 4 -7.52 -7.66 22.88
C SER A 4 -7.36 -6.17 23.16
N PHE A 5 -8.44 -5.43 22.99
CA PHE A 5 -8.46 -3.98 23.08
C PHE A 5 -8.52 -3.44 24.52
N GLU A 6 -8.28 -4.30 25.51
CA GLU A 6 -8.42 -3.95 26.93
C GLU A 6 -7.34 -2.95 27.35
N GLY A 7 -7.74 -1.71 27.66
CA GLY A 7 -6.89 -0.67 28.24
C GLY A 7 -6.33 0.36 27.26
N MET A 8 -6.70 0.31 25.98
CA MET A 8 -6.33 1.32 24.98
C MET A 8 -7.32 2.48 24.97
N SER A 9 -6.83 3.70 24.73
CA SER A 9 -7.69 4.89 24.59
C SER A 9 -8.40 4.94 23.23
N ASP A 10 -9.51 5.69 23.16
CA ASP A 10 -10.27 5.93 21.92
C ASP A 10 -9.37 6.41 20.75
N GLU A 11 -8.40 7.27 21.06
CA GLU A 11 -7.41 7.78 20.10
C GLU A 11 -6.48 6.69 19.57
N GLN A 12 -6.09 5.74 20.43
CA GLN A 12 -5.24 4.63 20.02
C GLN A 12 -6.00 3.62 19.15
N ILE A 13 -7.33 3.47 19.33
CA ILE A 13 -8.17 2.63 18.45
C ILE A 13 -8.23 3.24 17.07
N ALA A 14 -8.59 4.53 17.00
CA ALA A 14 -8.74 5.23 15.74
C ALA A 14 -7.45 5.16 14.92
N LYS A 15 -6.29 5.31 15.58
CA LYS A 15 -4.99 5.19 14.93
C LYS A 15 -4.70 3.79 14.38
N LEU A 16 -5.14 2.74 15.07
CA LEU A 16 -5.01 1.37 14.57
C LEU A 16 -5.94 1.11 13.40
N ASP A 17 -7.18 1.59 13.46
CA ASP A 17 -8.14 1.48 12.36
C ASP A 17 -7.63 2.21 11.11
N ASP A 18 -7.07 3.42 11.27
CA ASP A 18 -6.43 4.18 10.19
C ASP A 18 -5.25 3.42 9.58
N LEU A 19 -4.40 2.81 10.42
CA LEU A 19 -3.27 2.02 9.94
C LEU A 19 -3.72 0.75 9.20
N ASP A 20 -4.76 0.08 9.68
CA ASP A 20 -5.30 -1.11 9.04
C ASP A 20 -5.95 -0.77 7.70
N MET A 21 -6.67 0.35 7.60
CA MET A 21 -7.20 0.86 6.34
C MET A 21 -6.06 1.12 5.33
N LEU A 22 -5.05 1.93 5.70
CA LEU A 22 -3.94 2.27 4.81
C LEU A 22 -3.12 1.04 4.37
N ARG A 23 -2.98 0.04 5.24
CA ARG A 23 -2.31 -1.21 4.89
C ARG A 23 -3.12 -2.04 3.90
N ASN A 24 -4.45 -2.04 4.01
CA ASN A 24 -5.31 -2.70 3.03
C ASN A 24 -5.24 -1.99 1.67
N ASP A 25 -5.22 -0.65 1.65
CA ASP A 25 -5.04 0.12 0.42
C ASP A 25 -3.69 -0.22 -0.23
N LEU A 26 -2.60 -0.25 0.57
CA LEU A 26 -1.26 -0.63 0.07
C LEU A 26 -1.23 -2.06 -0.52
N ILE A 27 -1.98 -2.99 0.09
CA ILE A 27 -2.13 -4.35 -0.46
C ILE A 27 -2.82 -4.29 -1.82
N GLY A 28 -3.88 -3.47 -1.96
CA GLY A 28 -4.60 -3.25 -3.21
C GLY A 28 -3.68 -2.77 -4.33
N GLU A 29 -2.87 -1.74 -4.09
CA GLU A 29 -1.99 -1.19 -5.12
C GLU A 29 -0.90 -2.18 -5.54
N LEU A 30 -0.33 -2.92 -4.59
CA LEU A 30 0.64 -3.99 -4.90
C LEU A 30 0.01 -5.13 -5.71
N GLN A 31 -1.26 -5.47 -5.42
CA GLN A 31 -2.00 -6.47 -6.20
C GLN A 31 -2.29 -5.96 -7.62
N ALA A 32 -2.69 -4.70 -7.77
CA ALA A 32 -2.94 -4.07 -9.06
C ALA A 32 -1.68 -4.08 -9.94
N ILE A 33 -0.52 -3.68 -9.40
CA ILE A 33 0.77 -3.72 -10.09
C ILE A 33 1.05 -5.13 -10.63
N ASN A 34 0.98 -6.15 -9.76
CA ASN A 34 1.27 -7.53 -10.16
C ASN A 34 0.28 -8.03 -11.23
N GLN A 35 -1.01 -7.73 -11.05
CA GLN A 35 -2.06 -8.15 -11.98
C GLN A 35 -1.86 -7.53 -13.37
N TYR A 36 -1.55 -6.23 -13.46
CA TYR A 36 -1.30 -5.58 -14.74
C TYR A 36 -0.01 -6.05 -15.39
N GLN A 37 1.04 -6.34 -14.63
CA GLN A 37 2.27 -6.96 -15.15
C GLN A 37 1.98 -8.33 -15.77
N ASP A 38 1.17 -9.17 -15.12
CA ASP A 38 0.77 -10.47 -15.66
C ASP A 38 -0.08 -10.34 -16.94
N HIS A 39 -0.93 -9.31 -17.02
CA HIS A 39 -1.73 -9.04 -18.21
C HIS A 39 -0.88 -8.62 -19.40
N ILE A 40 0.15 -7.78 -19.20
CA ILE A 40 1.06 -7.31 -20.25
C ILE A 40 1.71 -8.49 -20.99
N LEU A 41 2.01 -9.59 -20.30
CA LEU A 41 2.62 -10.77 -20.91
C LEU A 41 1.71 -11.49 -21.93
N ASN A 42 0.39 -11.26 -21.86
CA ASN A 42 -0.60 -11.98 -22.63
C ASN A 42 -1.40 -11.09 -23.59
N LEU A 43 -1.21 -9.77 -23.55
CA LEU A 43 -1.91 -8.81 -24.39
C LEU A 43 -1.21 -8.63 -25.75
N GLU A 44 -2.01 -8.54 -26.80
CA GLU A 44 -1.53 -8.31 -28.17
C GLU A 44 -1.75 -6.86 -28.66
N SER A 45 -2.60 -6.09 -27.96
CA SER A 45 -2.93 -4.71 -28.35
C SER A 45 -1.90 -3.72 -27.82
N ASP A 46 -1.15 -3.07 -28.71
CA ASP A 46 -0.17 -2.03 -28.35
C ASP A 46 -0.79 -0.88 -27.55
N GLU A 47 -2.03 -0.49 -27.87
CA GLU A 47 -2.76 0.55 -27.13
C GLU A 47 -3.08 0.10 -25.69
N ALA A 48 -3.48 -1.15 -25.51
CA ALA A 48 -3.77 -1.70 -24.19
C ALA A 48 -2.48 -1.86 -23.36
N LEU A 49 -1.39 -2.29 -23.99
CA LEU A 49 -0.08 -2.40 -23.35
C LEU A 49 0.40 -1.04 -22.82
N ALA A 50 0.41 -0.02 -23.68
CA ALA A 50 0.81 1.34 -23.28
C ALA A 50 -0.07 1.90 -22.15
N THR A 51 -1.37 1.60 -22.18
CA THR A 51 -2.30 2.01 -21.12
C THR A 51 -1.97 1.31 -19.79
N LEU A 52 -1.73 0.00 -19.80
CA LEU A 52 -1.38 -0.73 -18.58
C LEU A 52 -0.02 -0.34 -18.02
N GLU A 53 0.96 -0.06 -18.88
CA GLU A 53 2.26 0.47 -18.44
C GLU A 53 2.11 1.79 -17.69
N HIS A 54 1.27 2.71 -18.20
CA HIS A 54 0.97 3.97 -17.50
C HIS A 54 0.31 3.73 -16.14
N ILE A 55 -0.72 2.87 -16.09
CA ILE A 55 -1.42 2.55 -14.84
C ILE A 55 -0.45 1.97 -13.82
N ILE A 56 0.44 1.04 -14.22
CA ILE A 56 1.43 0.46 -13.30
C ILE A 56 2.33 1.54 -12.68
N GLU A 57 2.74 2.56 -13.44
CA GLU A 57 3.54 3.65 -12.88
C GLU A 57 2.75 4.52 -11.89
N GLU A 58 1.46 4.78 -12.15
CA GLU A 58 0.58 5.46 -11.19
C GLU A 58 0.42 4.65 -9.90
N GLU A 59 0.19 3.33 -9.99
CA GLU A 59 0.05 2.51 -8.78
C GLU A 59 1.35 2.41 -7.97
N LYS A 60 2.52 2.47 -8.62
CA LYS A 60 3.81 2.56 -7.91
C LYS A 60 3.96 3.88 -7.16
N GLU A 61 3.44 4.98 -7.70
CA GLU A 61 3.37 6.27 -7.00
C GLU A 61 2.44 6.15 -5.79
N HIS A 62 1.24 5.60 -5.95
CA HIS A 62 0.30 5.37 -4.84
C HIS A 62 0.91 4.50 -3.73
N VAL A 63 1.63 3.42 -4.08
CA VAL A 63 2.40 2.60 -3.12
C VAL A 63 3.36 3.46 -2.30
N ALA A 64 4.11 4.36 -2.95
CA ALA A 64 5.07 5.23 -2.26
C ALA A 64 4.38 6.23 -1.32
N GLU A 65 3.26 6.82 -1.74
CA GLU A 65 2.46 7.73 -0.93
C GLU A 65 1.86 7.04 0.30
N LEU A 66 1.24 5.87 0.12
CA LEU A 66 0.69 5.06 1.21
C LEU A 66 1.78 4.62 2.19
N MET A 67 2.96 4.19 1.70
CA MET A 67 4.09 3.89 2.56
C MET A 67 4.55 5.09 3.39
N ARG A 68 4.46 6.31 2.84
CA ARG A 68 4.79 7.53 3.59
C ARG A 68 3.75 7.82 4.67
N LEU A 69 2.46 7.68 4.38
CA LEU A 69 1.38 7.87 5.35
C LEU A 69 1.50 6.88 6.52
N ILE A 70 1.74 5.60 6.20
CA ILE A 70 1.93 4.54 7.20
C ILE A 70 3.14 4.87 8.09
N GLN A 71 4.27 5.33 7.55
CA GLN A 71 5.42 5.74 8.36
C GLN A 71 5.11 6.89 9.31
N ASN A 72 4.27 7.85 8.91
CA ASN A 72 3.88 8.95 9.78
C ASN A 72 3.03 8.48 10.97
N LEU A 73 2.24 7.41 10.77
CA LEU A 73 1.33 6.87 11.79
C LEU A 73 1.94 5.73 12.62
N ASP A 74 2.92 4.99 12.10
CA ASP A 74 3.60 3.89 12.78
C ASP A 74 5.09 4.22 13.04
N PRO A 75 5.43 4.75 14.24
CA PRO A 75 6.82 5.04 14.60
C PRO A 75 7.76 3.84 14.52
N ALA A 76 7.25 2.63 14.79
CA ALA A 76 8.07 1.42 14.75
C ALA A 76 8.42 1.07 13.29
N GLN A 77 7.47 1.25 12.36
CA GLN A 77 7.73 1.08 10.94
C GLN A 77 8.65 2.17 10.39
N ALA A 78 8.45 3.44 10.78
CA ALA A 78 9.34 4.54 10.41
C ALA A 78 10.80 4.31 10.83
N GLU A 79 11.01 3.81 12.04
CA GLU A 79 12.35 3.47 12.55
C GLU A 79 13.01 2.34 11.75
N LYS A 80 12.23 1.35 11.29
CA LYS A 80 12.75 0.29 10.41
C LYS A 80 13.16 0.86 9.04
N PHE A 81 12.37 1.74 8.46
CA PHE A 81 12.68 2.39 7.17
C PHE A 81 14.01 3.17 7.23
N LYS A 82 14.25 3.93 8.30
CA LYS A 82 15.53 4.66 8.50
C LYS A 82 16.78 3.76 8.56
N ARG A 83 16.63 2.46 8.77
CA ARG A 83 17.75 1.51 8.83
C ARG A 83 18.09 0.90 7.48
N ILE A 84 17.17 0.98 6.52
CA ILE A 84 17.27 0.33 5.21
C ILE A 84 17.34 1.32 4.05
N LEU A 85 17.02 2.59 4.28
CA LEU A 85 17.19 3.73 3.37
C LEU A 85 18.29 4.66 3.89
#